data_AF-A0A1G9E2U2-F1
#
_entry.id   AF-A0A1G9E2U2-F1
#
_cell.length_a   1.000
_cell.length_b   1.000
_cell.length_c   1.000
_cell.angle_alpha   90.00
_cell.angle_beta   90.00
_cell.angle_gamma   90.00
#
_symmetry.space_group_name_H-M   'P 1'
#
loop_
_entity.id
_entity.type
_entity.pdbx_description
1 polymer ?
#
loop_
_entity_poly.entity_id
_entity_poly.type
_entity_poly.pdbx_seq_one_letter_code
_entity_poly.pdbx_strand_id
1 'polypeptide(L)'
;MQSLYLKCIYEDGLVYCKIDPIDDAEDDYVFRGIELALENGTWEKDTFELTEDELDEMYDDGFHEVERKEYEEVLEEYKTKKSR
;
A
#
# COMPACT_ATOMS: atom_id res chain seq x y z
N MET A 1 9.68 -5.75 14.45
CA MET A 1 8.63 -5.11 13.65
C MET A 1 8.99 -5.23 12.17
N GLN A 2 8.27 -6.09 11.43
CA GLN A 2 8.45 -6.28 9.99
C GLN A 2 7.47 -5.36 9.27
N SER A 3 7.93 -4.64 8.23
CA SER A 3 7.02 -3.91 7.34
C SER A 3 6.47 -4.87 6.28
N LEU A 4 5.17 -4.86 6.05
CA LEU A 4 4.49 -5.63 5.01
C LEU A 4 4.22 -4.74 3.79
N TYR A 5 4.08 -5.35 2.61
CA TYR A 5 3.77 -4.63 1.37
C TYR A 5 2.70 -5.39 0.61
N LEU A 6 1.65 -4.70 0.21
CA LEU A 6 0.52 -5.29 -0.50
C LEU A 6 0.38 -4.70 -1.90
N LYS A 7 -0.13 -5.52 -2.82
CA LYS A 7 -0.48 -5.16 -4.19
C LYS A 7 -1.89 -5.64 -4.51
N CYS A 8 -2.72 -4.75 -5.04
CA CYS A 8 -4.05 -5.09 -5.54
C CYS A 8 -4.19 -4.67 -7.01
N ILE A 9 -4.90 -5.49 -7.80
CA ILE A 9 -5.10 -5.27 -9.23
C ILE A 9 -6.58 -4.96 -9.47
N TYR A 10 -6.85 -3.76 -9.99
CA TYR A 10 -8.19 -3.30 -10.36
C TYR A 10 -8.31 -3.21 -11.89
N GLU A 11 -9.54 -3.10 -12.39
CA GLU A 11 -9.79 -2.95 -13.84
C GLU A 11 -9.15 -1.66 -14.41
N ASP A 12 -9.00 -0.61 -13.60
CA ASP A 12 -8.48 0.71 -13.99
C ASP A 12 -7.06 1.03 -13.45
N GLY A 13 -6.37 0.07 -12.81
CA GLY A 13 -5.03 0.30 -12.28
C GLY A 13 -4.50 -0.69 -11.25
N LEU A 14 -3.39 -0.33 -10.62
CA LEU A 14 -2.68 -1.13 -9.63
C LEU A 14 -2.51 -0.34 -8.33
N VAL A 15 -2.92 -0.88 -7.20
CA VAL A 15 -2.69 -0.26 -5.88
C VAL A 15 -1.53 -0.97 -5.20
N TYR A 16 -0.59 -0.20 -4.66
CA TYR A 16 0.54 -0.68 -3.89
C TYR A 16 0.57 -0.04 -2.51
N CYS A 17 0.61 -0.85 -1.46
CA CYS A 17 0.49 -0.40 -0.09
C CYS A 17 1.70 -0.81 0.72
N LYS A 18 2.18 0.09 1.60
CA LYS A 18 3.13 -0.26 2.65
C LYS A 18 2.40 -0.27 3.98
N ILE A 19 2.62 -1.31 4.76
CA ILE A 19 2.04 -1.47 6.10
C ILE A 19 3.20 -1.54 7.09
N ASP A 20 3.21 -0.59 8.02
CA ASP A 20 4.21 -0.51 9.08
C ASP A 20 3.53 -0.79 10.43
N PRO A 21 4.03 -1.74 11.23
CA PRO A 21 3.53 -1.91 12.60
C PRO A 21 3.87 -0.66 13.43
N ILE A 22 2.96 -0.29 14.34
CA ILE A 22 3.19 0.80 15.28
C ILE A 22 3.78 0.29 16.60
N ASP A 23 4.48 1.18 17.31
CA ASP A 23 5.25 0.86 18.52
C ASP A 23 4.34 0.58 19.74
N ASP A 24 3.06 0.99 19.67
CA ASP A 24 2.08 0.89 20.76
C ASP A 24 0.96 -0.09 20.37
N ALA A 25 0.86 -1.18 21.15
CA ALA A 25 -0.23 -2.17 21.23
C ALA A 25 -0.46 -3.20 20.11
N GLU A 26 -1.13 -4.28 20.51
CA GLU A 26 -1.03 -5.65 19.99
C GLU A 26 -1.73 -5.95 18.66
N ASP A 27 -2.37 -4.98 18.00
CA ASP A 27 -3.19 -5.26 16.81
C ASP A 27 -3.25 -4.08 15.82
N ASP A 28 -2.34 -3.10 15.95
CA ASP A 28 -2.42 -1.86 15.18
C ASP A 28 -1.30 -1.72 14.14
N TYR A 29 -1.69 -1.32 12.93
CA TYR A 29 -0.83 -1.13 11.77
C TYR A 29 -1.07 0.24 11.13
N VAL A 30 -0.02 0.86 10.60
CA VAL A 30 -0.14 2.06 9.78
C VAL A 30 -0.06 1.68 8.31
N PHE A 31 -1.15 1.93 7.61
CA PHE A 31 -1.26 1.83 6.17
C PHE A 31 -0.77 3.10 5.49
N ARG A 32 0.10 2.93 4.50
CA ARG A 32 0.49 3.97 3.54
C ARG A 32 0.21 3.45 2.15
N GLY A 33 -0.96 3.79 1.65
CA GLY A 33 -1.41 3.42 0.31
C GLY A 33 -0.78 4.31 -0.75
N ILE A 34 -0.40 3.70 -1.86
CA ILE A 34 -0.13 4.36 -3.13
C ILE A 34 -1.01 3.67 -4.16
N GLU A 35 -2.17 4.24 -4.43
CA GLU A 35 -2.96 3.84 -5.59
C GLU A 35 -2.27 4.36 -6.86
N LEU A 36 -1.70 3.46 -7.67
CA LEU A 36 -1.35 3.75 -9.05
C LEU A 36 -2.51 3.37 -9.95
N ALA A 37 -3.56 4.19 -9.96
CA ALA A 37 -4.49 4.22 -11.07
C ALA A 37 -3.68 4.57 -12.33
N LEU A 38 -3.38 3.57 -13.17
CA LEU A 38 -2.54 3.75 -14.35
C LEU A 38 -3.21 4.62 -15.41
N GLU A 39 -4.48 5.03 -15.22
CA GLU A 39 -5.18 5.82 -16.22
C GLU A 39 -5.93 7.08 -15.76
N ASN A 40 -6.28 7.31 -14.48
CA ASN A 40 -7.31 8.35 -14.23
C ASN A 40 -7.29 9.22 -12.96
N GLY A 41 -6.25 9.23 -12.15
CA GLY A 41 -6.15 10.26 -11.11
C GLY A 41 -5.50 9.78 -9.82
N THR A 42 -4.66 10.66 -9.31
CA THR A 42 -3.73 10.45 -8.22
C THR A 42 -4.43 10.53 -6.86
N TRP A 43 -4.42 9.47 -6.07
CA TRP A 43 -4.57 9.63 -4.62
C TRP A 43 -3.20 9.99 -4.03
N GLU A 44 -3.14 11.09 -3.29
CA GLU A 44 -1.95 11.42 -2.51
C GLU A 44 -1.91 10.52 -1.29
N LYS A 45 -0.79 9.82 -1.07
CA LYS A 45 -0.52 8.95 0.09
C LYS A 45 -1.39 9.24 1.31
N ASP A 46 -2.48 8.52 1.45
CA ASP A 46 -3.24 8.56 2.68
C ASP A 46 -2.58 7.64 3.71
N THR A 47 -2.51 8.13 4.94
CA THR A 47 -2.03 7.35 6.08
C THR A 47 -3.22 7.04 6.97
N PHE A 48 -3.53 5.76 7.13
CA PHE A 48 -4.62 5.30 7.97
C PHE A 48 -4.08 4.30 9.00
N GLU A 49 -4.65 4.33 10.19
CA GLU A 49 -4.46 3.29 11.19
C GLU A 49 -5.43 2.15 10.82
N LEU A 50 -4.91 0.93 10.79
CA LEU A 50 -5.63 -0.31 10.52
C LEU A 50 -5.48 -1.23 11.73
N THR A 51 -6.55 -1.93 12.05
CA THR A 51 -6.55 -3.06 12.99
C THR A 51 -6.10 -4.36 12.29
N GLU A 52 -5.76 -5.40 13.06
CA GLU A 52 -5.42 -6.73 12.53
C GLU A 52 -6.59 -7.35 11.73
N ASP A 53 -7.85 -7.19 12.19
CA ASP A 53 -9.05 -7.61 11.44
C ASP A 53 -9.15 -6.89 10.08
N GLU A 54 -8.95 -5.57 10.03
CA GLU A 54 -8.97 -4.81 8.77
C GLU A 54 -7.86 -5.25 7.82
N LEU A 55 -6.68 -5.62 8.36
CA LEU A 55 -5.59 -6.17 7.57
C LEU A 55 -5.94 -7.56 6.98
N ASP A 56 -6.60 -8.41 7.76
CA ASP A 56 -7.07 -9.72 7.30
C ASP A 56 -8.14 -9.58 6.20
N GLU A 57 -9.09 -8.66 6.36
CA GLU A 57 -10.09 -8.32 5.35
C GLU A 57 -9.44 -7.90 4.03
N MET A 58 -8.36 -7.09 4.08
CA MET A 58 -7.62 -6.71 2.87
C MET A 58 -7.04 -7.93 2.14
N TYR A 59 -6.53 -8.93 2.85
CA TYR A 59 -6.03 -10.14 2.20
C TYR A 59 -7.16 -10.92 1.49
N ASP A 60 -8.37 -10.96 2.08
CA ASP A 60 -9.54 -11.61 1.47
C ASP A 60 -10.07 -10.83 0.25
N ASP A 61 -10.01 -9.49 0.29
CA ASP A 61 -10.40 -8.58 -0.80
C ASP A 61 -9.43 -8.58 -2.01
N GLY A 62 -8.44 -9.48 -2.02
CA GLY A 62 -7.55 -9.68 -3.17
C GLY A 62 -6.31 -8.79 -3.17
N PHE A 63 -5.90 -8.32 -1.99
CA PHE A 63 -4.56 -7.77 -1.82
C PHE A 63 -3.54 -8.91 -1.66
N HIS A 64 -2.42 -8.78 -2.36
CA HIS A 64 -1.37 -9.79 -2.39
C HIS A 64 -0.07 -9.25 -1.78
N GLU A 65 0.55 -10.03 -0.91
CA GLU A 65 1.87 -9.69 -0.38
C GLU A 65 2.91 -9.63 -1.51
N VAL A 66 3.72 -8.57 -1.51
CA VAL A 66 4.82 -8.37 -2.45
C VAL A 66 6.12 -8.07 -1.73
N GLU A 67 7.23 -8.35 -2.40
CA GLU A 67 8.55 -8.01 -1.86
C GLU A 67 8.73 -6.49 -1.78
N ARG A 68 9.45 -6.03 -0.75
CA ARG A 68 9.83 -4.61 -0.57
C ARG A 68 10.35 -3.98 -1.87
N LYS A 69 11.18 -4.73 -2.60
CA LYS A 69 11.84 -4.23 -3.82
C LYS A 69 10.82 -3.80 -4.89
N GLU A 70 9.78 -4.59 -5.13
CA GLU A 70 8.74 -4.26 -6.12
C GLU A 70 8.01 -2.97 -5.72
N TYR A 71 7.65 -2.83 -4.44
CA TYR A 71 7.03 -1.61 -3.91
C TYR A 71 7.94 -0.37 -4.06
N GLU A 72 9.25 -0.51 -3.79
CA GLU A 72 10.21 0.59 -3.88
C GLU A 72 10.45 1.05 -5.33
N GLU A 73 10.55 0.13 -6.28
CA GLU A 73 10.71 0.44 -7.72
C GLU A 73 9.52 1.27 -8.22
N VAL A 74 8.30 0.85 -7.90
CA VAL A 74 7.06 1.55 -8.25
C VAL A 74 6.99 2.94 -7.61
N LEU A 75 7.40 3.07 -6.34
CA LEU A 75 7.45 4.35 -5.63
C LEU A 75 8.45 5.32 -6.26
N GLU A 76 9.60 4.84 -6.74
CA GLU A 76 10.60 5.66 -7.42
C GLU A 76 10.11 6.14 -8.80
N GLU A 77 9.49 5.25 -9.58
CA GLU A 77 8.87 5.61 -10.86
C GLU A 77 7.78 6.67 -10.68
N TYR A 78 6.93 6.51 -9.66
CA TYR A 78 5.90 7.49 -9.31
C TYR A 78 6.48 8.87 -9.00
N LYS A 79 7.49 8.95 -8.12
CA LYS A 79 8.17 10.21 -7.76
C LYS A 79 8.78 10.90 -8.99
N THR A 80 9.32 10.11 -9.91
CA THR A 80 9.95 10.59 -11.14
C THR A 80 8.92 11.14 -12.12
N LYS A 81 7.74 10.50 -12.24
CA LYS A 81 6.63 10.97 -13.07
C LYS A 81 5.97 12.25 -12.53
N LYS A 82 5.78 12.39 -11.21
CA LYS A 82 5.20 13.61 -10.58
C LYS A 82 6.11 14.84 -10.70
N SER A 83 7.42 14.64 -10.86
CA SER A 83 8.41 15.74 -10.94
C SER A 83 8.60 16.30 -12.36
N ARG A 84 7.83 15.85 -13.35
CA ARG A 84 8.01 16.16 -14.77
C ARG A 84 6.76 16.80 -15.36
#